data_AF-A0A2P4YP84-F1
#
_entry.id   AF-A0A2P4YP84-F1
#
_cell.length_a   1.000
_cell.length_b   1.000
_cell.length_c   1.000
_cell.angle_alpha   90.00
_cell.angle_beta   90.00
_cell.angle_gamma   90.00
#
_symmetry.space_group_name_H-M   'P 1'
#
loop_
_entity.id
_entity.type
_entity.pdbx_description
1 polymer ?
#
loop_
_entity_poly.entity_id
_entity_poly.type
_entity_poly.pdbx_seq_one_letter_code
_entity_poly.pdbx_strand_id
1 'polypeptide(L)'
;MSIGADHDNLVADEDQQRLIVIDAPNVAMRHGKGKVFSSVGIELAVNYFQALGHRVVAFIPDYMLQSDEERAKREEQGDVLTAAKIPDDVALLERLMLKGVLIPTPPQDYDDSYSIHYAGLHNGYVVTNDLFRDHIINMVALYN
;
A
#
# COMPACT_ATOMS: atom_id res chain seq x y z
N MET A 1 -25.80 -1.96 30.14
CA MET A 1 -26.53 -2.36 28.93
C MET A 1 -25.53 -2.38 27.78
N SER A 2 -25.44 -3.53 27.12
CA SER A 2 -24.51 -3.78 26.02
C SER A 2 -24.86 -2.88 24.83
N ILE A 3 -23.90 -2.08 24.37
CA ILE A 3 -23.94 -1.51 23.02
C ILE A 3 -23.32 -2.57 22.11
N GLY A 4 -24.20 -3.42 21.57
CA GLY A 4 -23.83 -4.36 20.51
C GLY A 4 -23.29 -3.56 19.33
N ALA A 5 -22.11 -3.95 18.86
CA ALA A 5 -21.62 -3.50 17.58
C ALA A 5 -22.45 -4.22 16.51
N ASP A 6 -23.40 -3.53 15.90
CA ASP A 6 -24.12 -4.01 14.73
C ASP A 6 -23.10 -4.11 13.57
N HIS A 7 -22.53 -5.30 13.38
CA HIS A 7 -21.54 -5.63 12.35
C HIS A 7 -22.16 -5.89 10.97
N ASP A 8 -23.46 -5.62 10.78
CA ASP A 8 -24.24 -6.21 9.69
C ASP A 8 -24.56 -5.25 8.54
N ASN A 9 -23.88 -4.10 8.43
CA ASN A 9 -24.17 -3.11 7.39
C ASN A 9 -22.92 -2.49 6.75
N LEU A 10 -21.86 -3.27 6.64
CA LEU A 10 -20.59 -2.84 6.05
C LEU A 10 -20.56 -3.00 4.53
N VAL A 11 -21.48 -3.73 3.92
CA VAL A 11 -21.44 -4.00 2.48
C VAL A 11 -21.91 -2.77 1.71
N ALA A 12 -21.01 -2.17 0.93
CA ALA A 12 -21.36 -1.09 0.01
C ALA A 12 -22.36 -1.57 -1.05
N ASP A 13 -23.35 -0.73 -1.36
CA ASP A 13 -24.25 -0.92 -2.51
C ASP A 13 -23.43 -1.07 -3.81
N GLU A 14 -23.96 -1.72 -4.85
CA GLU A 14 -23.22 -1.92 -6.12
C GLU A 14 -22.78 -0.58 -6.73
N ASP A 15 -23.58 0.47 -6.57
CA ASP A 15 -23.26 1.86 -6.97
C ASP A 15 -22.17 2.53 -6.09
N GLN A 16 -21.78 1.91 -4.98
CA GLN A 16 -20.77 2.38 -4.02
C GLN A 16 -19.49 1.53 -4.01
N GLN A 17 -19.39 0.49 -4.84
CA GLN A 17 -18.14 -0.26 -5.00
C GLN A 17 -17.08 0.60 -5.69
N ARG A 18 -16.09 1.07 -4.93
CA ARG A 18 -14.97 1.87 -5.42
C ARG A 18 -13.71 1.03 -5.53
N LEU A 19 -12.79 1.49 -6.39
CA LEU A 19 -11.40 1.06 -6.33
C LEU A 19 -10.70 1.78 -5.18
N ILE A 20 -10.08 1.01 -4.28
CA ILE A 20 -9.21 1.49 -3.22
C ILE A 20 -7.78 1.09 -3.54
N VAL A 21 -6.91 2.08 -3.65
CA VAL A 21 -5.48 1.92 -3.90
C VAL A 21 -4.72 2.17 -2.60
N ILE A 22 -4.07 1.14 -2.06
CA ILE A 22 -3.33 1.22 -0.80
C ILE A 22 -1.84 1.50 -1.09
N ASP A 23 -1.32 2.56 -0.50
CA ASP A 23 0.11 2.80 -0.37
C ASP A 23 0.66 1.88 0.72
N ALA A 24 1.16 0.70 0.30
CA ALA A 24 1.49 -0.38 1.22
C ALA A 24 2.65 -0.01 2.16
N PRO A 25 3.76 0.61 1.71
CA PRO A 25 4.83 1.05 2.60
C PRO A 25 4.35 2.06 3.63
N ASN A 26 3.52 3.04 3.25
CA ASN A 26 3.01 4.03 4.20
C ASN A 26 2.13 3.36 5.26
N VAL A 27 1.18 2.52 4.84
CA VAL A 27 0.29 1.81 5.76
C VAL A 27 1.08 0.90 6.70
N ALA A 28 2.04 0.13 6.18
CA ALA A 28 2.89 -0.75 6.97
C ALA A 28 3.70 0.01 8.03
N MET A 29 4.34 1.12 7.62
CA MET A 29 5.14 1.96 8.53
C MET A 29 4.27 2.64 9.58
N ARG A 30 3.06 3.08 9.24
CA ARG A 30 2.13 3.71 10.19
C ARG A 30 1.58 2.71 11.19
N HIS A 31 1.20 1.52 10.73
CA HIS A 31 0.78 0.43 11.61
C HIS A 31 1.92 0.04 12.58
N GLY A 32 3.15 -0.05 12.08
CA GLY A 32 4.35 -0.27 12.90
C GLY A 32 4.85 0.93 13.69
N LYS A 33 4.06 2.02 13.81
CA LYS A 33 4.36 3.24 14.58
C LYS A 33 5.70 3.90 14.19
N GLY A 34 6.08 3.79 12.92
CA GLY A 34 7.33 4.30 12.37
C GLY A 34 8.58 3.51 12.77
N LYS A 35 8.43 2.39 13.48
CA LYS A 35 9.57 1.61 14.02
C LYS A 35 9.85 0.34 13.24
N VAL A 36 8.80 -0.28 12.72
CA VAL A 36 8.86 -1.53 11.96
C VAL A 36 7.96 -1.41 10.73
N PHE A 37 8.34 -2.07 9.65
CA PHE A 37 7.46 -2.27 8.52
C PHE A 37 6.52 -3.41 8.89
N SER A 38 5.25 -3.10 9.15
CA SER A 38 4.29 -4.12 9.58
C SER A 38 3.44 -4.63 8.44
N SER A 39 3.77 -5.83 7.95
CA SER A 39 3.11 -6.50 6.82
C SER A 39 1.65 -6.83 7.14
N VAL A 40 1.35 -7.18 8.40
CA VAL A 40 -0.02 -7.36 8.90
C VAL A 40 -0.85 -6.08 8.78
N GLY A 41 -0.24 -4.91 8.89
CA GLY A 41 -0.94 -3.63 8.69
C GLY A 41 -1.53 -3.51 7.27
N ILE A 42 -0.82 -4.03 6.27
CA ILE A 42 -1.29 -4.07 4.88
C ILE A 42 -2.47 -5.05 4.76
N GLU A 43 -2.34 -6.28 5.29
CA GLU A 43 -3.42 -7.28 5.25
C GLU A 43 -4.69 -6.78 5.95
N LEU A 44 -4.56 -6.10 7.08
CA LEU A 44 -5.70 -5.50 7.79
C LEU A 44 -6.40 -4.43 6.94
N ALA A 45 -5.65 -3.54 6.30
CA ALA A 45 -6.23 -2.51 5.43
C ALA A 45 -6.93 -3.14 4.22
N VAL A 46 -6.30 -4.13 3.59
CA VAL A 46 -6.90 -4.89 2.47
C VAL A 46 -8.22 -5.54 2.91
N ASN A 47 -8.19 -6.30 4.00
CA ASN A 47 -9.37 -7.02 4.50
C ASN A 47 -10.50 -6.06 4.90
N TYR A 48 -10.17 -4.92 5.49
CA TYR A 48 -11.17 -3.91 5.86
C TYR A 48 -11.96 -3.43 4.64
N PHE A 49 -11.29 -2.93 3.60
CA PHE A 49 -11.98 -2.40 2.42
C PHE A 49 -12.65 -3.50 1.58
N GLN A 50 -12.08 -4.71 1.54
CA GLN A 50 -12.75 -5.85 0.90
C GLN A 50 -14.02 -6.27 1.63
N ALA A 51 -14.03 -6.25 2.97
CA ALA A 51 -15.23 -6.50 3.77
C ALA A 51 -16.30 -5.43 3.55
N LEU A 52 -15.91 -4.22 3.14
CA LEU A 52 -16.84 -3.18 2.69
C LEU A 52 -17.38 -3.41 1.27
N GLY A 53 -16.95 -4.46 0.57
CA GLY A 53 -17.34 -4.73 -0.83
C GLY A 53 -16.52 -3.94 -1.87
N HIS A 54 -15.46 -3.24 -1.47
CA HIS A 54 -14.62 -2.50 -2.41
C HIS A 54 -13.57 -3.40 -3.09
N ARG A 55 -13.21 -3.03 -4.32
CA ARG A 55 -12.04 -3.60 -4.99
C ARG A 55 -10.79 -2.95 -4.44
N VAL A 56 -9.81 -3.75 -4.02
CA VAL A 56 -8.58 -3.25 -3.38
C VAL A 56 -7.36 -3.68 -4.18
N VAL A 57 -6.43 -2.73 -4.37
CA VAL A 57 -5.09 -2.98 -4.91
C VAL A 57 -4.09 -2.24 -4.02
N ALA A 58 -3.05 -2.91 -3.58
CA ALA A 58 -1.95 -2.31 -2.83
C ALA A 58 -0.68 -2.31 -3.70
N PHE A 59 0.08 -1.21 -3.68
CA PHE A 59 1.36 -1.13 -4.37
C PHE A 59 2.52 -1.18 -3.37
N ILE A 60 3.55 -1.95 -3.71
CA ILE A 60 4.77 -2.07 -2.92
C ILE A 60 6.00 -2.10 -3.84
N PRO A 61 7.10 -1.43 -3.51
CA PRO A 61 8.33 -1.55 -4.29
C PRO A 61 8.87 -2.98 -4.27
N ASP A 62 9.29 -3.50 -5.43
CA ASP A 62 9.80 -4.86 -5.56
C ASP A 62 11.02 -5.15 -4.68
N TYR A 63 11.87 -4.13 -4.43
CA TYR A 63 13.05 -4.24 -3.58
C TYR A 63 12.71 -4.57 -2.13
N MET A 64 11.50 -4.27 -1.67
CA MET A 64 11.07 -4.64 -0.32
C MET A 64 10.80 -6.14 -0.17
N LEU A 65 10.60 -6.84 -1.29
CA LEU A 65 10.34 -8.29 -1.34
C LEU A 65 11.62 -9.11 -1.56
N GLN A 66 12.77 -8.45 -1.72
CA GLN A 66 14.04 -9.12 -1.98
C GLN A 66 14.55 -9.90 -0.76
N SER A 67 15.21 -11.02 -1.05
CA SER A 67 15.91 -11.84 -0.05
C SER A 67 17.04 -11.08 0.64
N ASP A 68 17.49 -11.60 1.79
CA ASP A 68 18.62 -11.01 2.52
C ASP A 68 19.90 -10.97 1.67
N GLU A 69 20.12 -11.96 0.80
CA GLU A 69 21.27 -12.01 -0.11
C GLU A 69 21.19 -10.92 -1.19
N GLU A 70 20.01 -10.69 -1.76
CA GLU A 70 19.79 -9.63 -2.75
C GLU A 70 19.90 -8.24 -2.12
N ARG A 71 19.40 -8.08 -0.90
CA ARG A 71 19.51 -6.85 -0.11
C ARG A 71 20.97 -6.53 0.21
N ALA A 72 21.75 -7.51 0.66
CA ALA A 72 23.18 -7.34 0.93
C ALA A 72 23.94 -6.86 -0.32
N LYS A 73 23.62 -7.41 -1.51
CA LYS A 73 24.20 -6.96 -2.78
C LYS A 73 23.82 -5.52 -3.14
N ARG A 74 22.60 -5.07 -2.84
CA ARG A 74 22.18 -3.66 -3.01
C ARG A 74 22.91 -2.73 -2.05
N GLU A 75 23.07 -3.15 -0.80
CA GLU A 75 23.80 -2.38 0.21
C GLU A 75 25.27 -2.17 -0.21
N GLU A 76 25.92 -3.19 -0.78
CA GLU A 76 27.27 -3.09 -1.37
C GLU A 76 27.32 -2.09 -2.55
N GLN A 77 26.22 -1.91 -3.28
CA GLN A 77 26.08 -0.95 -4.37
C GLN A 77 25.70 0.46 -3.91
N GLY A 78 25.55 0.67 -2.59
CA GLY A 78 25.25 1.97 -1.98
C GLY A 78 23.76 2.27 -1.79
N ASP A 79 22.86 1.33 -2.11
CA ASP A 79 21.42 1.44 -1.86
C ASP A 79 21.07 0.78 -0.51
N VAL A 80 21.03 1.58 0.55
CA VAL A 80 20.82 1.10 1.93
C VAL A 80 19.38 1.38 2.37
N LEU A 81 18.61 0.31 2.56
CA LEU A 81 17.32 0.38 3.21
C LEU A 81 17.51 0.46 4.72
N THR A 82 16.79 1.35 5.40
CA THR A 82 16.82 1.36 6.86
C THR A 82 16.17 0.08 7.39
N ALA A 83 16.69 -0.46 8.49
CA ALA A 83 16.14 -1.67 9.13
C ALA A 83 14.62 -1.57 9.41
N ALA A 84 14.13 -0.35 9.69
CA ALA A 84 12.72 -0.09 9.90
C ALA A 84 11.84 -0.26 8.65
N LYS A 85 12.42 -0.20 7.43
CA LYS A 85 11.73 -0.37 6.15
C LYS A 85 11.80 -1.80 5.60
N ILE A 86 12.48 -2.71 6.30
CA ILE A 86 12.53 -4.12 5.96
C ILE A 86 11.23 -4.78 6.42
N PRO A 87 10.45 -5.43 5.53
CA PRO A 87 9.24 -6.12 5.95
C PRO A 87 9.49 -7.16 7.03
N ASP A 88 8.63 -7.17 8.04
CA ASP A 88 8.66 -8.14 9.14
C ASP A 88 8.20 -9.55 8.73
N ASP A 89 7.45 -9.67 7.63
CA ASP A 89 6.89 -10.93 7.15
C ASP A 89 6.73 -10.90 5.61
N VAL A 90 7.79 -11.28 4.89
CA VAL A 90 7.78 -11.35 3.42
C VAL A 90 6.82 -12.43 2.90
N ALA A 91 6.67 -13.54 3.62
CA ALA A 91 5.77 -14.63 3.21
C ALA A 91 4.29 -14.19 3.22
N LEU A 92 3.90 -13.31 4.15
CA LEU A 92 2.60 -12.67 4.13
C LEU A 92 2.42 -11.78 2.89
N LEU A 93 3.42 -10.99 2.52
CA LEU A 93 3.37 -10.15 1.32
C LEU A 93 3.24 -11.00 0.05
N GLU A 94 4.00 -12.08 -0.08
CA GLU A 94 3.88 -13.04 -1.19
C GLU A 94 2.47 -13.65 -1.27
N ARG A 95 1.86 -13.99 -0.13
CA ARG A 95 0.46 -14.44 -0.09
C ARG A 95 -0.51 -13.39 -0.61
N LEU A 96 -0.32 -12.11 -0.28
CA LEU A 96 -1.14 -11.03 -0.80
C LEU A 96 -0.93 -10.82 -2.31
N MET A 97 0.29 -11.04 -2.82
CA MET A 97 0.57 -11.03 -4.26
C MET A 97 -0.12 -12.18 -4.99
N LEU A 98 -0.07 -13.39 -4.44
CA LEU A 98 -0.76 -14.56 -5.01
C LEU A 98 -2.27 -14.38 -5.04
N LYS A 99 -2.84 -13.65 -4.09
CA LYS A 99 -4.26 -13.23 -4.09
C LYS A 99 -4.58 -12.14 -5.12
N GLY A 100 -3.57 -11.54 -5.75
CA GLY A 100 -3.73 -10.45 -6.73
C GLY A 100 -4.08 -9.09 -6.11
N VAL A 101 -3.89 -8.92 -4.81
CA VAL A 101 -4.24 -7.68 -4.08
C VAL A 101 -3.03 -6.82 -3.74
N LEU A 102 -1.81 -7.37 -3.82
CA LEU A 102 -0.55 -6.63 -3.65
C LEU A 102 0.26 -6.74 -4.94
N ILE A 103 0.66 -5.61 -5.50
CA ILE A 103 1.33 -5.52 -6.80
C ILE A 103 2.73 -4.91 -6.60
N PRO A 104 3.81 -5.62 -7.00
CA PRO A 104 5.15 -5.07 -6.96
C PRO A 104 5.31 -3.98 -8.03
N THR A 105 5.89 -2.84 -7.66
CA THR A 105 6.29 -1.76 -8.56
C THR A 105 7.79 -1.84 -8.86
N PRO A 106 8.23 -1.49 -10.08
CA PRO A 106 9.64 -1.42 -10.40
C PRO A 106 10.39 -0.45 -9.47
N PRO A 107 11.68 -0.72 -9.18
CA PRO A 107 12.50 0.19 -8.41
C PRO A 107 12.86 1.40 -9.29
N GLN A 108 12.98 2.58 -8.67
CA GLN A 108 13.50 3.84 -9.25
C GLN A 108 12.52 4.82 -9.92
N ASP A 109 11.20 4.61 -9.83
CA ASP A 109 10.22 5.68 -10.08
C ASP A 109 9.43 5.92 -8.80
N TYR A 110 9.12 7.19 -8.49
CA TYR A 110 8.38 7.59 -7.30
C TYR A 110 7.20 6.63 -7.04
N ASP A 111 7.26 5.82 -5.98
CA ASP A 111 6.26 4.76 -5.73
C ASP A 111 4.83 5.32 -5.64
N ASP A 112 4.71 6.55 -5.14
CA ASP A 112 3.48 7.32 -5.09
C ASP A 112 2.82 7.51 -6.47
N SER A 113 3.62 7.61 -7.53
CA SER A 113 3.14 7.88 -8.90
C SER A 113 2.27 6.75 -9.43
N TYR A 114 2.61 5.49 -9.14
CA TYR A 114 1.79 4.33 -9.51
C TYR A 114 0.45 4.36 -8.78
N SER A 115 0.48 4.62 -7.46
CA SER A 115 -0.73 4.68 -6.65
C SER A 115 -1.69 5.79 -7.12
N ILE A 116 -1.14 7.00 -7.33
CA ILE A 116 -1.91 8.17 -7.79
C ILE A 116 -2.42 7.96 -9.22
N HIS A 117 -1.54 7.54 -10.14
CA HIS A 117 -1.92 7.36 -11.55
C HIS A 117 -2.97 6.27 -11.72
N TYR A 118 -2.79 5.13 -11.06
CA TYR A 118 -3.74 4.02 -11.12
C TYR A 118 -5.10 4.41 -10.52
N ALA A 119 -5.11 5.08 -9.36
CA ALA A 119 -6.35 5.59 -8.78
C ALA A 119 -7.03 6.61 -9.72
N GLY A 120 -6.28 7.56 -10.27
CA GLY A 120 -6.80 8.57 -11.19
C GLY A 120 -7.40 7.97 -12.47
N LEU A 121 -6.70 7.02 -13.11
CA LEU A 121 -7.15 6.35 -14.33
C LEU A 121 -8.46 5.56 -14.11
N HIS A 122 -8.65 5.03 -12.90
CA HIS A 122 -9.76 4.15 -12.56
C HIS A 122 -10.82 4.79 -11.65
N ASN A 123 -10.81 6.12 -11.49
CA ASN A 123 -11.72 6.86 -10.60
C ASN A 123 -11.78 6.26 -9.18
N GLY A 124 -10.62 5.84 -8.68
CA GLY A 124 -10.41 5.25 -7.37
C GLY A 124 -9.91 6.24 -6.33
N TYR A 125 -9.76 5.75 -5.10
CA TYR A 125 -9.26 6.51 -3.96
C TYR A 125 -7.92 5.94 -3.50
N VAL A 126 -7.00 6.81 -3.10
CA VAL A 126 -5.72 6.39 -2.50
C VAL A 126 -5.84 6.44 -0.98
N VAL A 127 -5.41 5.37 -0.32
CA VAL A 127 -5.28 5.28 1.14
C VAL A 127 -3.80 5.43 1.49
N THR A 128 -3.46 6.60 2.02
CA THR A 128 -2.15 6.92 2.57
C THR A 128 -2.30 7.94 3.70
N ASN A 129 -1.30 8.04 4.56
CA ASN A 129 -1.10 9.20 5.45
C ASN A 129 -0.04 10.17 4.91
N ASP A 130 0.51 9.93 3.72
CA ASP A 130 1.33 10.94 3.04
C ASP A 130 0.44 12.07 2.53
N LEU A 131 0.97 13.29 2.55
CA LEU A 131 0.29 14.47 2.03
C LEU A 131 0.56 14.65 0.52
N PHE A 132 1.37 13.78 -0.10
CA PHE A 132 1.74 13.81 -1.53
C PHE A 132 2.18 15.21 -2.00
N ARG A 133 2.82 15.99 -1.13
CA ARG A 133 3.08 17.42 -1.39
C ARG A 133 3.90 17.66 -2.64
N ASP A 134 4.80 16.73 -2.97
CA ASP A 134 5.66 16.82 -4.16
C ASP A 134 4.92 16.44 -5.44
N HIS A 135 3.88 15.58 -5.38
CA HIS A 135 3.11 15.12 -6.54
C HIS A 135 2.02 16.10 -6.97
N ILE A 136 1.41 16.81 -6.00
CA ILE A 136 0.39 17.82 -6.28
C ILE A 136 0.96 18.99 -7.11
N ILE A 137 2.23 19.35 -6.87
CA ILE A 137 2.90 20.45 -7.59
C ILE A 137 3.10 20.11 -9.08
N ASN A 138 3.46 18.86 -9.39
CA ASN A 138 3.71 18.43 -10.77
C ASN A 138 2.42 18.21 -11.58
N MET A 139 1.31 17.86 -10.92
CA MET A 139 0.01 17.72 -11.60
C MET A 139 -0.49 19.08 -12.12
N VAL A 140 -0.29 20.17 -11.37
CA VAL A 140 -0.69 21.53 -11.80
C VAL A 140 0.17 22.06 -12.96
N ALA A 141 1.43 21.64 -13.06
CA ALA A 141 2.34 22.06 -14.12
C ALA A 141 2.03 21.43 -15.49
N LEU A 142 1.38 20.26 -15.53
CA LEU A 142 1.00 19.57 -16.78
C LEU A 142 -0.34 20.05 -17.36
N TYR A 143 -1.07 20.90 -16.64
CA TYR A 143 -2.34 21.52 -17.08
C TYR A 143 -2.23 23.05 -17.26
N ASN A 144 -1.02 23.62 -17.28
CA ASN A 144 -0.72 24.97 -17.75
C ASN A 144 0.19 24.94 -18.99
#